data_AF-A0A1F6VHU2-F1
#
_entry.id   AF-A0A1F6VHU2-F1
#
_cell.length_a   1.000
_cell.length_b   1.000
_cell.length_c   1.000
_cell.angle_alpha   90.00
_cell.angle_beta   90.00
_cell.angle_gamma   90.00
#
_symmetry.space_group_name_H-M   'P 1'
#
loop_
_entity.id
_entity.type
_entity.pdbx_description
1 polymer ?
#
loop_
_entity_poly.entity_id
_entity_poly.type
_entity_poly.pdbx_seq_one_letter_code
_entity_poly.pdbx_strand_id
1 'polypeptide(L)' 'MPGVVSLPHGWGHDKEGTRLRVAAQRPGVNMNTLVDHAAMDVPSGSSVMNGVPVDIERAEEG' A
#
# COMPACT_ATOMS: atom_id res chain seq x y z
N MET A 1 13.15 -15.18 1.73
CA MET A 1 14.18 -14.40 2.45
C MET A 1 13.59 -14.05 3.81
N PRO A 2 14.20 -14.47 4.92
CA PRO A 2 13.82 -13.98 6.25
C PRO A 2 13.91 -12.45 6.30
N GLY A 3 12.94 -11.79 6.95
CA GLY A 3 12.89 -10.33 7.09
C GLY A 3 12.25 -9.57 5.93
N VAL A 4 11.68 -10.25 4.93
CA VAL A 4 10.95 -9.61 3.83
C VAL A 4 9.49 -10.06 3.84
N VAL A 5 8.57 -9.10 3.73
CA VAL A 5 7.15 -9.36 3.50
C VAL A 5 6.72 -8.90 2.11
N SER A 6 5.67 -9.53 1.59
CA SER A 6 5.03 -9.13 0.34
C SER A 6 3.55 -8.90 0.62
N LEU A 7 3.05 -7.74 0.21
CA LEU A 7 1.66 -7.34 0.36
C LEU A 7 1.00 -7.24 -1.03
N PRO A 8 -0.24 -7.70 -1.20
CA PRO A 8 -0.97 -7.50 -2.46
C PRO A 8 -1.28 -6.01 -2.67
N HIS A 9 -1.21 -5.57 -3.93
CA HIS A 9 -1.63 -4.23 -4.34
C HIS A 9 -3.11 -4.21 -4.76
N GLY A 10 -3.67 -3.01 -4.97
CA GLY A 10 -4.97 -2.84 -5.61
C GLY A 10 -6.16 -2.72 -4.64
N TRP A 11 -5.95 -2.25 -3.42
CA TRP A 11 -6.97 -2.04 -2.38
C TRP A 11 -7.10 -0.55 -1.98
N GLY A 12 -8.12 -0.21 -1.19
CA GLY A 12 -8.43 1.13 -0.68
C GLY A 12 -9.51 1.88 -1.46
N HIS A 13 -10.44 1.17 -2.09
CA HIS A 13 -11.43 1.74 -3.03
C HIS A 13 -12.68 2.35 -2.38
N ASP A 14 -12.71 2.42 -1.05
CA ASP A 14 -13.73 3.10 -0.25
C ASP A 14 -13.40 4.56 0.07
N LYS A 15 -12.21 5.06 -0.31
CA LYS A 15 -11.82 6.45 -0.09
C LYS A 15 -12.73 7.44 -0.82
N GLU A 16 -12.94 8.60 -0.19
CA GLU A 16 -13.70 9.71 -0.76
C GLU A 16 -13.20 10.08 -2.16
N GLY A 17 -14.15 10.37 -3.06
CA GLY A 17 -13.87 10.69 -4.46
C GLY A 17 -13.67 9.47 -5.37
N THR A 18 -13.50 8.26 -4.82
CA THR A 18 -13.41 7.02 -5.60
C THR A 18 -14.76 6.67 -6.21
N ARG A 19 -14.80 6.41 -7.52
CA ARG A 19 -16.04 6.08 -8.28
C ARG A 19 -16.12 4.60 -8.68
N LEU A 20 -15.59 3.71 -7.84
CA LEU A 20 -15.48 2.26 -8.11
C LEU A 20 -16.43 1.44 -7.24
N ARG A 21 -17.74 1.54 -7.51
CA ARG A 21 -18.82 0.96 -6.68
C ARG A 21 -18.63 -0.52 -6.32
N VAL A 22 -18.14 -1.35 -7.23
CA VAL A 22 -17.94 -2.79 -6.99
C VAL A 22 -16.73 -3.02 -6.10
N ALA A 23 -15.61 -2.34 -6.37
CA ALA A 23 -14.39 -2.49 -5.59
C ALA A 23 -14.55 -1.94 -4.16
N ALA A 24 -15.32 -0.86 -3.99
CA ALA A 24 -15.63 -0.28 -2.68
C ALA A 24 -16.36 -1.25 -1.72
N GLN A 25 -17.04 -2.29 -2.23
CA GLN A 25 -17.70 -3.29 -1.38
C GLN A 25 -16.72 -4.21 -0.66
N ARG A 26 -15.48 -4.30 -1.14
CA ARG A 26 -14.38 -5.05 -0.52
C ARG A 26 -13.14 -4.17 -0.58
N PRO A 27 -13.03 -3.17 0.30
CA PRO A 27 -12.01 -2.15 0.14
C PRO A 27 -10.61 -2.68 0.45
N GLY A 28 -10.46 -3.64 1.36
CA GLY A 28 -9.15 -4.15 1.79
C GLY A 28 -8.27 -3.05 2.40
N VAL A 29 -6.97 -3.33 2.58
CA VAL A 29 -6.01 -2.36 3.12
C VAL A 29 -5.06 -1.90 2.01
N ASN A 30 -4.91 -0.59 1.85
CA ASN A 30 -4.11 -0.01 0.78
C ASN A 30 -2.62 0.06 1.15
N MET A 31 -1.80 -0.84 0.59
CA MET A 31 -0.35 -0.85 0.85
C MET A 31 0.37 0.46 0.47
N ASN A 32 -0.18 1.26 -0.46
CA ASN A 32 0.46 2.52 -0.86
C ASN A 32 0.50 3.54 0.27
N THR A 33 -0.28 3.38 1.34
CA THR A 33 -0.21 4.27 2.50
C THR A 33 1.08 4.11 3.31
N LEU A 34 1.83 3.03 3.07
CA LEU A 34 3.13 2.80 3.70
C LEU A 34 4.28 3.47 2.94
N VAL A 35 4.02 3.94 1.71
CA VAL A 35 5.05 4.49 0.82
C VAL A 35 5.17 6.01 1.01
N ASP A 36 6.40 6.53 1.04
CA ASP A 36 6.64 7.97 0.96
C ASP A 36 6.36 8.50 -0.45
N HIS A 37 5.36 9.35 -0.58
CA HIS A 37 4.95 9.94 -1.86
C HIS A 37 5.97 10.90 -2.47
N ALA A 38 6.93 11.41 -1.69
CA ALA A 38 8.01 12.26 -2.18
C ALA A 38 9.25 11.47 -2.63
N ALA A 39 9.35 10.18 -2.28
CA ALA A 39 10.49 9.36 -2.61
C ALA A 39 10.52 8.99 -4.09
N MET A 40 11.60 9.39 -4.76
CA MET A 40 11.79 9.20 -6.20
C MET A 40 13.25 8.92 -6.52
N ASP A 41 13.49 8.02 -7.47
CA ASP A 41 14.78 7.85 -8.12
C ASP A 41 15.02 8.98 -9.12
N VAL A 42 15.82 9.98 -8.73
CA VAL A 42 15.99 11.25 -9.47
C VAL A 42 16.41 11.06 -10.93
N PRO A 43 17.37 10.18 -11.28
CA PRO A 43 17.79 10.01 -12.67
C PRO A 43 16.69 9.47 -13.59
N SER A 44 15.81 8.59 -13.10
CA SER A 44 14.75 7.97 -13.89
C SER A 44 13.39 8.65 -13.75
N GLY A 45 13.18 9.43 -12.68
CA GLY A 45 11.89 10.01 -12.32
C GLY A 45 10.89 9.00 -11.73
N SER A 46 11.33 7.77 -11.42
CA SER A 46 10.45 6.71 -10.94
C SER A 46 10.15 6.84 -9.45
N SER A 47 8.90 6.69 -9.04
CA SER A 47 8.53 6.60 -7.62
C SER A 47 9.14 5.37 -6.96
N VAL A 48 9.61 5.52 -5.72
CA VAL A 48 10.12 4.39 -4.93
C VAL A 48 8.93 3.68 -4.27
N MET A 49 8.53 2.52 -4.79
CA MET A 49 7.32 1.79 -4.32
C MET A 49 7.61 0.50 -3.55
N ASN A 50 8.88 0.11 -3.45
CA ASN A 50 9.34 -1.14 -2.83
C ASN A 50 10.50 -0.88 -1.88
N GLY A 51 10.83 -1.86 -1.04
CA GLY A 51 11.93 -1.73 -0.07
C GLY A 51 11.61 -0.79 1.10
N VAL A 52 10.32 -0.53 1.34
CA VAL A 52 9.84 0.27 2.47
C VAL A 52 10.10 -0.49 3.77
N PRO A 53 10.84 0.08 4.74
CA PRO A 53 10.98 -0.50 6.07
C PRO A 53 9.62 -0.55 6.79
N VAL A 54 9.32 -1.68 7.43
CA VAL A 54 8.08 -1.89 8.17
C VAL A 54 8.35 -2.62 9.47
N ASP A 55 7.54 -2.32 10.48
CA ASP A 55 7.40 -3.13 11.68
C ASP A 55 6.18 -4.04 11.56
N ILE A 56 6.24 -5.22 12.18
CA ILE A 56 5.16 -6.21 12.14
C ILE A 56 4.78 -6.57 13.56
N GLU A 57 3.48 -6.50 13.83
CA GLU A 57 2.88 -6.99 15.06
C GLU A 57 1.67 -7.86 14.74
N ARG A 58 1.24 -8.64 15.74
CA ARG A 58 0.00 -9.42 15.61
C ARG A 58 -1.17 -8.44 15.58
N ALA A 59 -1.99 -8.53 14.55
CA ALA A 59 -3.27 -7.81 14.52
C ALA A 59 -4.24 -8.41 15.56
N GLU A 60 -5.01 -7.55 16.21
CA GLU A 60 -6.22 -7.96 16.93
C GLU A 60 -7.21 -8.58 15.92
N GLU A 61 -7.95 -9.60 16.34
CA GLU A 61 -9.06 -10.11 15.51
C GLU A 61 -10.20 -9.07 15.54
N GLY A 62 -10.63 -8.66 14.35
CA GLY A 62 -11.75 -7.73 14.15
C GLY A 62 -13.08 -8.43 13.88
#